data_AF-A0A6N2NCH8-F1
#
_entry.id   AF-A0A6N2NCH8-F1
#
_cell.length_a   1.000
_cell.length_b   1.000
_cell.length_c   1.000
_cell.angle_alpha   90.00
_cell.angle_beta   90.00
_cell.angle_gamma   90.00
#
_symmetry.space_group_name_H-M   'P 1'
#
loop_
_entity.id
_entity.type
_entity.pdbx_description
1 polymer ?
#
loop_
_entity_poly.entity_id
_entity_poly.type
_entity_poly.pdbx_seq_one_letter_code
_entity_poly.pdbx_strand_id
1 'polypeptide(L)'
;MGTIHAGDFMRRFCSNLGMSNHAVKAATEAVKTSEQFDIRRSPISIAAAVIYIITQLSDDKKPLRDISVATGVAEGTIRNSYKDLYPTCQRLYHHGMPVRKI
;
A
#
# COMPACT_ATOMS: atom_id res chain seq x y z
N MET A 1 7.08 13.40 20.96
CA MET A 1 7.52 13.18 19.56
C MET A 1 6.50 12.26 18.91
N GLY A 2 5.84 12.70 17.83
CA GLY A 2 4.84 11.86 17.15
C GLY A 2 5.52 10.67 16.47
N THR A 3 4.97 9.47 16.64
CA THR A 3 5.36 8.29 15.87
C THR A 3 4.85 8.47 14.44
N ILE A 4 5.72 8.22 13.44
CA ILE A 4 5.34 8.27 12.03
C ILE A 4 4.75 6.90 11.65
N HIS A 5 3.52 6.90 11.18
CA HIS A 5 2.79 5.71 10.77
C HIS A 5 2.75 5.58 9.24
N ALA A 6 2.55 4.37 8.74
CA ALA A 6 2.45 4.13 7.30
C ALA A 6 1.24 4.87 6.69
N GLY A 7 0.14 4.98 7.44
CA GLY A 7 -1.05 5.73 7.07
C GLY A 7 -0.82 7.21 6.78
N ASP A 8 0.18 7.83 7.42
CA ASP A 8 0.46 9.27 7.28
C ASP A 8 0.90 9.65 5.86
N PHE A 9 1.44 8.69 5.10
CA PHE A 9 1.92 8.93 3.74
C PHE A 9 0.87 8.77 2.65
N MET A 10 -0.24 8.08 2.94
CA MET A 10 -1.17 7.60 1.90
C MET A 10 -1.78 8.74 1.08
N ARG A 11 -2.23 9.81 1.75
CA ARG A 11 -2.86 10.95 1.06
C ARG A 11 -1.94 11.55 0.00
N ARG A 12 -0.67 11.77 0.35
CA ARG A 12 0.33 12.36 -0.56
C ARG A 12 0.65 11.40 -1.70
N PHE A 13 0.98 10.14 -1.39
CA PHE A 13 1.41 9.18 -2.40
C PHE A 13 0.29 8.83 -3.38
N CYS A 14 -0.92 8.59 -2.90
CA CYS A 14 -2.06 8.30 -3.78
C CYS A 14 -2.41 9.50 -4.67
N SER A 15 -2.28 10.73 -4.15
CA SER A 15 -2.46 11.96 -4.96
C SER A 15 -1.39 12.08 -6.05
N ASN A 16 -0.12 11.82 -5.72
CA ASN A 16 0.99 11.88 -6.69
C ASN A 16 0.84 10.83 -7.81
N LEU A 17 0.19 9.70 -7.50
CA LEU A 17 -0.08 8.63 -8.46
C LEU A 17 -1.39 8.81 -9.24
N GLY A 18 -2.16 9.86 -8.94
CA GLY A 18 -3.46 10.09 -9.57
C GLY A 18 -4.46 8.96 -9.31
N MET A 19 -4.40 8.32 -8.14
CA MET A 19 -5.31 7.21 -7.81
C MET A 19 -6.74 7.69 -7.65
N SER A 20 -7.70 6.86 -8.05
CA SER A 20 -9.13 7.13 -7.84
C SER A 20 -9.48 7.19 -6.35
N ASN A 21 -10.56 7.89 -5.99
CA ASN A 21 -11.04 7.95 -4.60
C ASN A 21 -11.31 6.56 -4.01
N HIS A 22 -11.79 5.62 -4.83
CA HIS A 22 -12.02 4.24 -4.42
C HIS A 22 -10.70 3.53 -4.08
N ALA A 23 -9.70 3.66 -4.93
CA ALA A 23 -8.37 3.09 -4.69
C ALA A 23 -7.66 3.76 -3.49
N VAL A 24 -7.80 5.07 -3.31
CA VAL A 24 -7.26 5.80 -2.14
C VAL A 24 -7.87 5.25 -0.84
N LYS A 25 -9.19 5.05 -0.82
CA LYS A 25 -9.90 4.49 0.33
C LYS A 25 -9.44 3.07 0.63
N ALA A 26 -9.39 2.21 -0.38
CA ALA A 26 -8.92 0.82 -0.24
C ALA A 26 -7.48 0.76 0.28
N ALA A 27 -6.58 1.61 -0.22
CA ALA A 27 -5.21 1.68 0.25
C ALA A 27 -5.13 2.15 1.71
N THR A 28 -5.92 3.16 2.09
CA THR A 28 -5.98 3.67 3.47
C THR A 28 -6.50 2.62 4.45
N GLU A 29 -7.47 1.80 4.05
CA GLU A 29 -7.97 0.69 4.87
C GLU A 29 -6.92 -0.42 4.97
N ALA A 30 -6.32 -0.82 3.83
CA ALA A 30 -5.30 -1.86 3.80
C ALA A 30 -4.07 -1.52 4.65
N VAL A 31 -3.62 -0.26 4.62
CA VAL A 31 -2.46 0.15 5.43
C VAL A 31 -2.78 0.16 6.92
N LYS A 32 -4.00 0.59 7.32
CA LYS A 32 -4.42 0.53 8.73
C LYS A 32 -4.48 -0.90 9.24
N THR A 33 -5.01 -1.82 8.44
CA THR A 33 -5.04 -3.22 8.85
C THR A 33 -3.64 -3.83 8.85
N SER A 34 -2.72 -3.35 8.02
CA SER A 34 -1.31 -3.79 8.08
C SER A 34 -0.63 -3.51 9.43
N GLU A 35 -1.09 -2.48 10.16
CA GLU A 35 -0.57 -2.12 11.50
C GLU A 35 -0.90 -3.17 12.57
N GLN A 36 -1.85 -4.07 12.30
CA GLN A 36 -2.21 -5.17 13.20
C GLN A 36 -1.25 -6.36 13.09
N PHE A 37 -0.32 -6.34 12.13
CA PHE A 37 0.63 -7.41 11.89
C PHE A 37 2.06 -6.97 12.20
N ASP A 38 2.88 -7.89 12.73
CA ASP A 38 4.31 -7.65 12.96
C ASP A 38 5.08 -7.70 11.62
N ILE A 39 5.10 -6.58 10.91
CA ILE A 39 5.81 -6.43 9.64
C ILE A 39 7.09 -5.63 9.88
N ARG A 40 8.24 -6.28 9.74
CA ARG A 40 9.57 -5.69 9.99
C ARG A 40 10.06 -4.83 8.81
N ARG A 41 9.28 -3.81 8.45
CA ARG A 41 9.58 -2.84 7.38
C ARG A 41 9.36 -1.43 7.89
N SER A 42 10.05 -0.46 7.28
CA SER A 42 9.84 0.95 7.63
C SER A 42 8.42 1.40 7.23
N PRO A 43 7.81 2.37 7.93
CA PRO A 43 6.46 2.86 7.62
C PRO A 43 6.28 3.29 6.16
N ILE A 44 7.29 3.95 5.58
CA ILE A 44 7.25 4.38 4.18
C ILE A 44 7.32 3.19 3.20
N SER A 45 8.08 2.14 3.52
CA SER A 45 8.14 0.91 2.72
C SER A 45 6.82 0.15 2.78
N ILE A 46 6.16 0.12 3.94
CA ILE A 46 4.82 -0.48 4.10
C ILE A 46 3.82 0.29 3.25
N ALA A 47 3.78 1.63 3.34
CA ALA A 47 2.89 2.46 2.54
C ALA A 47 3.09 2.23 1.03
N ALA A 48 4.34 2.23 0.55
CA ALA A 48 4.66 1.99 -0.86
C ALA A 48 4.21 0.59 -1.34
N ALA A 49 4.41 -0.44 -0.52
CA ALA A 49 3.99 -1.80 -0.85
C ALA A 49 2.47 -1.97 -0.83
N VAL A 50 1.76 -1.35 0.12
CA VAL A 50 0.29 -1.37 0.14
C VAL A 50 -0.27 -0.70 -1.11
N ILE A 51 0.27 0.46 -1.50
CA ILE A 51 -0.14 1.14 -2.74
C ILE A 51 0.09 0.23 -3.95
N TYR A 52 1.25 -0.41 -4.04
CA TYR A 52 1.53 -1.37 -5.11
C TYR A 52 0.47 -2.48 -5.16
N ILE A 53 0.14 -3.10 -4.02
CA ILE A 53 -0.89 -4.14 -3.93
C ILE A 53 -2.23 -3.64 -4.48
N ILE A 54 -2.70 -2.47 -4.00
CA ILE A 54 -3.99 -1.91 -4.43
C ILE A 54 -4.01 -1.56 -5.91
N THR A 55 -2.95 -0.94 -6.43
CA THR A 55 -2.87 -0.59 -7.85
C THR A 55 -2.86 -1.82 -8.74
N GLN A 56 -2.28 -2.94 -8.30
CA GLN A 56 -2.29 -4.19 -9.06
C GLN A 56 -3.64 -4.90 -9.07
N LEU A 57 -4.51 -4.59 -8.09
CA LEU A 57 -5.88 -5.12 -7.96
C LEU A 57 -6.93 -4.22 -8.64
N SER A 58 -6.58 -3.00 -9.02
CA SER A 58 -7.45 -2.07 -9.75
C SER A 58 -7.25 -2.18 -11.26
N ASP A 59 -8.23 -1.69 -12.02
CA ASP A 59 -8.14 -1.57 -13.48
C ASP A 59 -7.09 -0.53 -13.92
N ASP A 60 -6.75 0.45 -13.07
CA ASP A 60 -5.72 1.46 -13.30
C ASP A 60 -4.37 1.09 -12.65
N LYS A 61 -3.72 0.08 -13.23
CA LYS A 61 -2.41 -0.41 -12.76
C LYS A 61 -1.34 0.67 -12.88
N LYS A 62 -0.59 0.87 -11.80
CA LYS A 62 0.55 1.78 -11.79
C LYS A 62 1.86 1.00 -11.98
N PRO A 63 2.72 1.41 -12.94
CA PRO A 63 4.06 0.88 -13.04
C PRO A 63 4.81 0.98 -11.72
N LEU A 64 5.59 -0.05 -11.38
CA LEU A 64 6.38 -0.06 -10.15
C LEU A 64 7.34 1.14 -10.06
N ARG A 65 7.88 1.55 -11.21
CA ARG A 65 8.73 2.74 -11.34
C ARG A 65 8.01 4.02 -10.87
N ASP A 66 6.74 4.19 -11.23
CA ASP A 66 5.97 5.38 -10.86
C ASP A 66 5.72 5.42 -9.36
N ILE A 67 5.46 4.26 -8.76
CA ILE A 67 5.33 4.13 -7.31
C ILE A 67 6.68 4.43 -6.63
N SER A 68 7.78 3.95 -7.19
CA SER A 68 9.12 4.26 -6.69
C SER A 68 9.39 5.76 -6.70
N VAL A 69 9.07 6.44 -7.80
CA VAL A 69 9.21 7.91 -7.93
C VAL A 69 8.29 8.64 -6.95
N ALA A 70 7.02 8.25 -6.84
CA ALA A 70 6.04 8.91 -5.97
C ALA A 70 6.37 8.75 -4.48
N THR A 71 7.00 7.64 -4.10
CA THR A 71 7.28 7.29 -2.70
C THR A 71 8.72 7.58 -2.27
N GLY A 72 9.65 7.68 -3.21
CA GLY A 72 11.09 7.73 -2.94
C GLY A 72 11.69 6.40 -2.50
N VAL A 73 10.93 5.30 -2.55
CA VAL A 73 11.39 3.96 -2.14
C VAL A 73 11.89 3.20 -3.36
N ALA A 74 13.07 2.59 -3.27
CA ALA A 74 13.63 1.80 -4.37
C ALA A 74 12.72 0.62 -4.76
N GLU A 75 12.60 0.34 -6.05
CA GLU A 75 11.72 -0.73 -6.55
C GLU A 75 11.98 -2.10 -5.91
N GLY A 76 13.25 -2.45 -5.68
CA GLY A 76 13.62 -3.70 -5.00
C GLY A 76 13.08 -3.77 -3.57
N THR A 77 13.08 -2.64 -2.85
CA THR A 77 12.52 -2.53 -1.51
C THR A 77 11.00 -2.64 -1.53
N ILE A 78 10.32 -2.06 -2.53
CA ILE A 78 8.87 -2.21 -2.71
C ILE A 78 8.53 -3.69 -2.96
N ARG A 79 9.25 -4.37 -3.87
CA ARG A 79 9.04 -5.80 -4.15
C ARG A 79 9.26 -6.69 -2.93
N ASN A 80 10.30 -6.41 -2.14
CA ASN A 80 10.58 -7.19 -0.93
C ASN A 80 9.51 -6.94 0.15
N SER A 81 9.10 -5.69 0.34
CA SER A 81 8.04 -5.35 1.29
C SER A 81 6.69 -5.94 0.87
N TYR A 82 6.39 -5.96 -0.43
CA TYR A 82 5.23 -6.67 -0.99
C TYR A 82 5.22 -8.15 -0.61
N LYS A 83 6.37 -8.85 -0.73
CA LYS A 83 6.45 -10.28 -0.39
C LYS A 83 6.16 -10.54 1.09
N ASP A 84 6.53 -9.61 1.97
CA ASP A 84 6.25 -9.73 3.40
C ASP A 84 4.80 -9.40 3.75
N LEU A 85 4.18 -8.47 2.99
CA LEU A 85 2.78 -8.04 3.15
C LEU A 85 1.77 -8.98 2.48
N TYR A 86 2.16 -9.68 1.42
CA TYR A 86 1.23 -10.49 0.64
C TYR A 86 0.57 -11.63 1.44
N PRO A 87 1.27 -12.38 2.31
CA PRO A 87 0.66 -13.39 3.18
C PRO A 87 -0.33 -12.79 4.19
N THR A 88 -0.09 -11.56 4.65
CA THR A 88 -1.03 -10.85 5.53
C THR A 88 -2.23 -10.33 4.75
N CYS A 89 -2.09 -9.95 3.49
CA CYS A 89 -3.22 -9.62 2.61
C CYS A 89 -4.22 -10.78 2.45
N GLN A 90 -3.78 -12.04 2.50
CA GLN A 90 -4.71 -13.19 2.52
C GLN A 90 -5.64 -13.17 3.73
N ARG A 91 -5.14 -12.74 4.89
CA ARG A 91 -5.94 -12.53 6.11
C ARG A 91 -6.76 -11.24 6.05
N LEU A 92 -6.27 -10.20 5.35
CA LEU A 92 -7.06 -8.99 5.07
C LEU A 92 -8.34 -9.29 4.28
N TYR A 93 -8.32 -10.29 3.39
CA TYR A 93 -9.50 -10.68 2.61
C TYR A 93 -10.66 -11.20 3.47
N HIS A 94 -10.38 -11.77 4.65
CA HIS A 94 -11.44 -12.21 5.58
C HIS A 94 -12.06 -11.05 6.37
N HIS A 95 -11.34 -9.94 6.53
CA HIS A 95 -11.77 -8.78 7.33
C HIS A 95 -12.37 -7.63 6.50
N GLY A 96 -12.78 -7.88 5.25
CA GLY A 96 -13.64 -6.97 4.51
C GLY A 96 -12.99 -6.14 3.41
N MET A 97 -11.83 -6.55 2.86
CA MET A 97 -11.40 -6.01 1.55
C MET A 97 -12.21 -6.65 0.41
N PRO A 98 -13.07 -5.92 -0.32
CA PRO A 98 -13.70 -6.44 -1.52
C PRO A 98 -12.65 -6.54 -2.63
N VAL A 99 -12.17 -7.77 -2.89
CA VAL A 99 -11.26 -8.07 -4.02
C VAL A 99 -12.02 -8.11 -5.36
N ARG A 100 -13.35 -7.97 -5.33
CA ARG A 100 -14.17 -7.97 -6.54
C ARG A 100 -14.18 -6.56 -7.14
N LYS A 101 -13.20 -6.31 -8.00
CA LYS A 101 -13.04 -5.14 -8.90
C LYS A 101 -13.10 -3.78 -8.17
N ILE A 102 -11.92 -3.26 -7.81
CA ILE A 102 -11.73 -1.87 -7.37
C ILE A 102 -11.63 -0.94 -8.56
#